data_AF-A0A2V1ECK2-F1
#
_entry.id   AF-A0A2V1ECK2-F1
#
_cell.length_a   1.000
_cell.length_b   1.000
_cell.length_c   1.000
_cell.angle_alpha   90.00
_cell.angle_beta   90.00
_cell.angle_gamma   90.00
#
_symmetry.space_group_name_H-M   'P 1'
#
loop_
_entity.id
_entity.type
_entity.pdbx_description
1 polymer ?
#
loop_
_entity_poly.entity_id
_entity_poly.type
_entity_poly.pdbx_seq_one_letter_code
_entity_poly.pdbx_strand_id
1 'polypeptide(L)'
;MLSKAQIKRHFSGLLTSHSILQDMAGLPTAVQVLRQLDYVVYGWGSLADSAGDALVEAGVGLVHAFGSAQTGTLAALRPSQVTADSRFFRLRHDVHYAVEEVVPASHEPREKYKISVRLPGLSRDLLLDGCISATDRSFHPTEQQETLTTSIGLDENLPGHSMRCALPAFALAALGVAASPAPSISARSPHGYLSTKKPLRRCAGVCTVKR
;
A
#
# COMPACT_ATOMS: atom_id res chain seq x y z
N MET A 1 34.03 -4.25 28.64
CA MET A 1 33.08 -3.22 28.16
C MET A 1 33.38 -2.96 26.69
N LEU A 2 32.59 -3.54 25.77
CA LEU A 2 32.76 -3.34 24.32
C LEU A 2 31.98 -2.08 23.89
N SER A 3 32.70 -1.14 23.27
CA SER A 3 32.19 0.10 22.70
C SER A 3 31.14 -0.20 21.62
N LYS A 4 29.92 0.33 21.79
CA LYS A 4 28.83 0.28 20.81
C LYS A 4 29.13 1.23 19.64
N ALA A 5 30.04 0.85 18.75
CA ALA A 5 30.16 1.51 17.45
C ALA A 5 28.92 1.17 16.62
N GLN A 6 27.97 2.11 16.52
CA GLN A 6 26.81 1.97 15.64
C GLN A 6 27.28 2.09 14.18
N ILE A 7 27.33 0.97 13.47
CA ILE A 7 27.52 0.96 12.02
C ILE A 7 26.24 1.49 11.38
N LYS A 8 26.29 2.74 10.91
CA LYS A 8 25.21 3.35 10.13
C LYS A 8 25.24 2.76 8.73
N ARG A 9 24.55 1.63 8.53
CA ARG A 9 24.39 1.03 7.20
C ARG A 9 23.41 1.90 6.42
N HIS A 10 23.87 2.45 5.29
CA HIS A 10 22.98 3.10 4.34
C HIS A 10 22.24 2.02 3.56
N PHE A 11 20.92 2.14 3.52
CA PHE A 11 20.05 1.21 2.81
C PHE A 11 19.64 1.83 1.47
N SER A 12 19.82 1.13 0.36
CA SER A 12 19.39 1.55 -0.97
C SER A 12 18.30 0.62 -1.50
N GLY A 13 17.16 1.16 -1.90
CA GLY A 13 16.08 0.36 -2.46
C GLY A 13 15.20 1.14 -3.41
N LEU A 14 14.56 0.41 -4.33
CA LEU A 14 13.60 0.94 -5.29
C LEU A 14 12.22 0.33 -5.02
N LEU A 15 11.17 1.15 -5.02
CA LEU A 15 9.78 0.71 -5.07
C LEU A 15 9.22 1.00 -6.45
N THR A 16 8.68 -0.02 -7.14
CA THR A 16 8.15 0.11 -8.50
C THR A 16 6.92 -0.80 -8.71
N SER A 17 6.18 -0.62 -9.81
CA SER A 17 5.14 -1.58 -10.21
C SER A 17 5.77 -2.83 -10.85
N HIS A 18 5.02 -3.93 -10.84
CA HIS A 18 5.42 -5.17 -11.53
C HIS A 18 5.62 -4.96 -13.04
N SER A 19 4.79 -4.14 -13.71
CA SER A 19 4.90 -3.85 -15.14
C SER A 19 6.21 -3.15 -15.51
N ILE A 20 6.58 -2.09 -14.79
CA ILE A 20 7.84 -1.38 -15.01
C ILE A 20 9.02 -2.28 -14.69
N LEU A 21 8.93 -3.11 -13.64
CA LEU A 21 9.97 -4.07 -13.30
C LEU A 21 10.16 -5.12 -14.39
N GLN A 22 9.07 -5.58 -15.00
CA GLN A 22 9.09 -6.53 -16.12
C GLN A 22 9.77 -5.92 -17.35
N ASP A 23 9.47 -4.66 -17.68
CA ASP A 23 10.16 -3.96 -18.77
C ASP A 23 11.66 -3.79 -18.48
N MET A 24 12.02 -3.45 -17.23
CA MET A 24 13.43 -3.34 -16.81
C MET A 24 14.18 -4.67 -16.86
N ALA A 25 13.51 -5.80 -16.64
CA ALA A 25 14.12 -7.12 -16.72
C ALA A 25 14.68 -7.43 -18.13
N GLY A 26 14.08 -6.86 -19.18
CA GLY A 26 14.56 -6.97 -20.56
C GLY A 26 15.74 -6.07 -20.92
N LEU A 27 16.19 -5.20 -20.01
CA LEU A 27 17.22 -4.18 -20.27
C LEU A 27 18.49 -4.47 -19.44
N PRO A 28 19.60 -4.94 -20.06
CA PRO A 28 20.81 -5.31 -19.33
C PRO A 28 21.40 -4.19 -18.46
N THR A 29 21.32 -2.95 -18.92
CA THR A 29 21.79 -1.77 -18.17
C THR A 29 20.94 -1.50 -16.94
N ALA A 30 19.62 -1.67 -17.03
CA ALA A 30 18.72 -1.52 -15.89
C ALA A 30 19.01 -2.61 -14.84
N VAL A 31 19.15 -3.87 -15.26
CA VAL A 31 19.51 -4.98 -14.38
C VAL A 31 20.86 -4.75 -13.69
N GLN A 32 21.84 -4.13 -14.38
CA GLN A 32 23.12 -3.75 -13.78
C GLN A 32 23.00 -2.69 -12.69
N VAL A 33 22.02 -1.77 -12.78
CA VAL A 33 21.73 -0.80 -11.72
C VAL A 33 20.95 -1.46 -10.59
N LEU A 34 19.93 -2.26 -10.92
CA LEU A 34 19.08 -2.92 -9.91
C LEU A 34 19.86 -3.86 -9.00
N ARG A 35 20.88 -4.57 -9.51
CA ARG A 35 21.74 -5.44 -8.68
C ARG A 35 22.61 -4.68 -7.66
N GLN A 36 22.75 -3.36 -7.79
CA GLN A 36 23.51 -2.53 -6.86
C GLN A 36 22.65 -2.08 -5.68
N LEU A 37 21.34 -2.29 -5.74
CA LEU A 37 20.41 -1.99 -4.65
C LEU A 37 20.39 -3.12 -3.64
N ASP A 38 20.12 -2.81 -2.38
CA ASP A 38 19.92 -3.84 -1.35
C ASP A 38 18.60 -4.62 -1.59
N TYR A 39 17.56 -3.95 -2.10
CA TYR A 39 16.35 -4.62 -2.61
C TYR A 39 15.58 -3.79 -3.66
N VAL A 40 14.73 -4.48 -4.42
CA VAL A 40 13.69 -3.92 -5.28
C VAL A 40 12.34 -4.44 -4.79
N VAL A 41 11.51 -3.52 -4.31
CA VAL A 41 10.14 -3.81 -3.89
C VAL A 41 9.23 -3.61 -5.09
N TYR A 42 8.37 -4.59 -5.36
CA TYR A 42 7.31 -4.47 -6.36
C TYR A 42 5.97 -4.93 -5.82
N GLY A 43 4.87 -4.45 -6.39
CA GLY A 43 3.53 -4.85 -5.98
C GLY A 43 2.48 -4.60 -7.05
N TRP A 44 1.21 -4.66 -6.64
CA TRP A 44 0.02 -4.42 -7.48
C TRP A 44 -0.16 -5.40 -8.64
N GLY A 45 0.41 -6.60 -8.54
CA GLY A 45 0.27 -7.64 -9.56
C GLY A 45 1.36 -8.69 -9.44
N SER A 46 1.24 -9.75 -10.26
CA SER A 46 2.27 -10.76 -10.37
C SER A 46 3.33 -10.31 -11.37
N LEU A 47 4.60 -10.54 -11.03
CA LEU A 47 5.68 -10.48 -12.00
C LEU A 47 5.63 -11.75 -12.85
N ALA A 48 5.89 -11.66 -14.16
CA ALA A 48 6.01 -12.85 -15.00
C ALA A 48 7.16 -13.74 -14.49
N ASP A 49 6.95 -15.06 -14.44
CA ASP A 49 7.92 -16.04 -13.93
C ASP A 49 9.30 -15.84 -14.56
N SER A 50 9.36 -15.75 -15.89
CA SER A 50 10.62 -15.54 -16.62
C SER A 50 11.34 -14.23 -16.27
N ALA A 51 10.61 -13.16 -15.96
CA ALA A 51 11.20 -11.88 -15.56
C ALA A 51 11.71 -11.93 -14.12
N GLY A 52 10.94 -12.56 -13.22
CA GLY A 52 11.35 -12.79 -11.83
C GLY A 52 12.61 -13.64 -11.74
N ASP A 53 12.62 -14.78 -12.43
CA ASP A 53 13.75 -15.70 -12.46
C ASP A 53 15.00 -15.00 -13.02
N ALA A 54 14.89 -14.29 -14.16
CA ALA A 54 16.02 -13.56 -14.75
C ALA A 54 16.62 -12.49 -13.81
N LEU A 55 15.77 -11.77 -13.07
CA LEU A 55 16.22 -10.76 -12.10
C LEU A 55 16.90 -11.39 -10.89
N VAL A 56 16.34 -12.48 -10.36
CA VAL A 56 16.92 -13.23 -9.23
C VAL A 56 18.25 -13.87 -9.62
N GLU A 57 18.34 -14.50 -10.79
CA GLU A 57 19.58 -15.07 -11.35
C GLU A 57 20.67 -14.00 -11.54
N ALA A 58 20.27 -12.77 -11.90
CA ALA A 58 21.18 -11.63 -12.00
C ALA A 58 21.61 -11.04 -10.64
N GLY A 59 21.13 -11.62 -9.52
CA GLY A 59 21.46 -11.22 -8.16
C GLY A 59 20.65 -10.03 -7.63
N VAL A 60 19.51 -9.70 -8.25
CA VAL A 60 18.63 -8.63 -7.76
C VAL A 60 17.81 -9.13 -6.58
N GLY A 61 17.90 -8.45 -5.43
CA GLY A 61 17.10 -8.77 -4.26
C GLY A 61 15.65 -8.35 -4.42
N LEU A 62 14.75 -9.28 -4.75
CA LEU A 62 13.34 -8.97 -5.00
C LEU A 62 12.49 -9.09 -3.71
N VAL A 63 11.50 -8.18 -3.58
CA VAL A 63 10.52 -8.18 -2.50
C VAL A 63 9.13 -7.92 -3.07
N HIS A 64 8.24 -8.90 -2.95
CA HIS A 64 6.84 -8.73 -3.32
C HIS A 64 6.07 -8.03 -2.17
N ALA A 65 5.72 -6.78 -2.38
CA ALA A 65 4.82 -6.02 -1.53
C ALA A 65 3.36 -6.36 -1.85
N PHE A 66 2.64 -6.78 -0.81
CA PHE A 66 1.20 -6.99 -0.84
C PHE A 66 0.53 -6.04 0.15
N GLY A 67 -0.64 -5.52 -0.21
CA GLY A 67 -1.38 -4.56 0.59
C GLY A 67 -2.42 -3.78 -0.22
N SER A 68 -3.01 -2.78 0.42
CA SER A 68 -3.95 -1.87 -0.23
C SER A 68 -3.70 -0.43 0.20
N ALA A 69 -4.33 0.53 -0.49
CA ALA A 69 -4.26 1.94 -0.08
C ALA A 69 -4.80 2.15 1.35
N GLN A 70 -5.75 1.32 1.79
CA GLN A 70 -6.39 1.39 3.09
C GLN A 70 -5.57 0.73 4.20
N THR A 71 -4.85 -0.35 3.88
CA THR A 71 -4.12 -1.16 4.87
C THR A 71 -2.61 -0.90 4.89
N GLY A 72 -2.08 -0.20 3.88
CA GLY A 72 -0.65 -0.10 3.67
C GLY A 72 -0.05 -1.44 3.27
N THR A 73 1.25 -1.63 3.54
CA THR A 73 1.92 -2.91 3.24
C THR A 73 1.67 -3.94 4.34
N LEU A 74 1.12 -5.08 3.92
CA LEU A 74 0.86 -6.27 4.73
C LEU A 74 1.94 -7.32 4.55
N ALA A 75 2.69 -7.25 3.44
CA ALA A 75 3.84 -8.11 3.23
C ALA A 75 5.01 -7.69 4.14
N ALA A 76 5.74 -8.69 4.61
CA ALA A 76 7.01 -8.47 5.26
C ALA A 76 8.04 -8.06 4.21
N LEU A 77 8.61 -6.86 4.37
CA LEU A 77 9.67 -6.35 3.50
C LEU A 77 11.00 -7.02 3.87
N ARG A 78 11.12 -8.30 3.50
CA ARG A 78 12.36 -9.08 3.63
C ARG A 78 12.79 -9.46 2.22
N PRO A 79 14.03 -9.14 1.82
CA PRO A 79 14.59 -9.66 0.57
C PRO A 79 14.38 -11.16 0.51
N SER A 80 13.98 -11.68 -0.65
CA SER A 80 14.16 -13.09 -0.91
C SER A 80 15.63 -13.41 -0.65
N GLN A 81 15.90 -14.32 0.29
CA GLN A 81 17.21 -14.98 0.27
C GLN A 81 17.30 -15.72 -1.07
N VAL A 82 18.51 -16.03 -1.54
CA VAL A 82 18.78 -16.62 -2.88
C VAL A 82 17.91 -17.87 -3.19
N THR A 83 17.31 -18.50 -2.19
CA THR A 83 16.43 -19.68 -2.32
C THR A 83 14.93 -19.40 -2.18
N ALA A 84 14.52 -18.16 -1.90
CA ALA A 84 13.11 -17.82 -1.69
C ALA A 84 12.49 -17.36 -3.01
N ASP A 85 11.42 -18.04 -3.39
CA ASP A 85 10.65 -17.74 -4.59
C ASP A 85 10.04 -16.33 -4.49
N SER A 86 10.45 -15.43 -5.40
CA SER A 86 10.02 -14.03 -5.41
C SER A 86 8.53 -13.85 -5.61
N ARG A 87 7.84 -14.86 -6.17
CA ARG A 87 6.41 -14.80 -6.46
C ARG A 87 5.57 -14.71 -5.19
N PHE A 88 6.09 -15.26 -4.09
CA PHE A 88 5.36 -15.30 -2.84
C PHE A 88 5.73 -14.13 -1.92
N PHE A 89 4.73 -13.67 -1.17
CA PHE A 89 4.95 -12.79 -0.04
C PHE A 89 4.56 -13.48 1.26
N ARG A 90 5.10 -12.96 2.36
CA ARG A 90 4.75 -13.40 3.72
C ARG A 90 4.03 -12.26 4.41
N LEU A 91 2.92 -12.57 5.09
CA LEU A 91 2.24 -11.57 5.91
C LEU A 91 3.10 -11.20 7.12
N ARG A 92 3.04 -9.92 7.46
CA ARG A 92 3.62 -9.35 8.67
C ARG A 92 2.93 -9.91 9.91
N HIS A 93 3.72 -10.36 10.87
CA HIS A 93 3.21 -10.95 12.12
C HIS A 93 2.69 -9.91 13.12
N ASP A 94 3.07 -8.64 12.94
CA ASP A 94 2.63 -7.52 13.76
C ASP A 94 1.30 -6.91 13.31
N VAL A 95 0.74 -7.40 12.20
CA VAL A 95 -0.59 -7.00 11.72
C VAL A 95 -1.62 -8.03 12.15
N HIS A 96 -2.72 -7.55 12.73
CA HIS A 96 -3.87 -8.41 13.04
C HIS A 96 -4.66 -8.68 11.76
N TYR A 97 -4.49 -9.87 11.20
CA TYR A 97 -5.23 -10.33 10.02
C TYR A 97 -5.93 -11.66 10.29
N ALA A 98 -7.01 -11.92 9.55
CA ALA A 98 -7.61 -13.24 9.41
C ALA A 98 -7.54 -13.68 7.95
N VAL A 99 -7.36 -14.99 7.76
CA VAL A 99 -7.35 -15.61 6.43
C VAL A 99 -8.52 -16.58 6.40
N GLU A 100 -9.45 -16.35 5.48
CA GLU A 100 -10.64 -17.16 5.31
C GLU A 100 -10.54 -17.93 4.00
N GLU A 101 -10.72 -19.24 4.06
CA GLU A 101 -10.83 -20.07 2.87
C GLU A 101 -12.13 -19.74 2.13
N VAL A 102 -12.01 -19.49 0.83
CA VAL A 102 -13.14 -19.28 -0.07
C VAL A 102 -13.44 -20.62 -0.71
N VAL A 103 -14.65 -21.14 -0.47
CA VAL A 103 -15.14 -22.35 -1.13
C VAL A 103 -15.02 -22.13 -2.65
N PRO A 104 -14.18 -22.91 -3.36
CA PRO A 104 -13.99 -22.72 -4.77
C PRO A 104 -15.31 -22.98 -5.50
N ALA A 105 -15.60 -22.21 -6.55
CA ALA A 105 -16.61 -22.62 -7.50
C ALA A 105 -16.18 -23.99 -8.08
N SER A 106 -17.14 -24.88 -8.34
CA SER A 106 -16.97 -26.32 -8.64
C SER A 106 -15.92 -26.73 -9.70
N HIS A 107 -15.27 -25.78 -10.37
CA HIS A 107 -14.32 -25.98 -11.46
C HIS A 107 -12.93 -25.40 -11.22
N GLU A 108 -12.65 -24.80 -10.05
CA GLU A 108 -11.34 -24.22 -9.78
C GLU A 108 -10.44 -25.18 -8.99
N PRO A 109 -9.26 -25.53 -9.52
CA PRO A 109 -8.40 -26.56 -8.94
C PRO A 109 -7.57 -26.07 -7.73
N ARG A 110 -7.65 -24.79 -7.36
CA ARG A 110 -6.79 -24.20 -6.33
C ARG A 110 -7.61 -23.61 -5.20
N GLU A 111 -7.18 -23.91 -3.98
CA GLU A 111 -7.67 -23.25 -2.77
C GLU A 111 -7.46 -21.73 -2.89
N LYS A 112 -8.53 -20.99 -2.65
CA LYS A 112 -8.53 -19.53 -2.65
C LYS A 112 -8.78 -19.04 -1.24
N TYR A 113 -8.13 -17.94 -0.91
CA TYR A 113 -8.23 -17.33 0.40
C TYR A 113 -8.55 -15.85 0.26
N LYS A 114 -9.30 -15.32 1.23
CA LYS A 114 -9.50 -13.89 1.45
C LYS A 114 -8.78 -13.47 2.71
N ILE A 115 -8.24 -12.25 2.69
CA ILE A 115 -7.61 -11.65 3.87
C ILE A 115 -8.50 -10.53 4.37
N SER A 116 -8.80 -10.54 5.66
CA SER A 116 -9.34 -9.39 6.38
C SER A 116 -8.31 -8.87 7.38
N VAL A 117 -8.29 -7.56 7.60
CA VAL A 117 -7.31 -6.89 8.47
C VAL A 117 -8.02 -6.01 9.50
N ARG A 118 -7.64 -6.16 10.77
CA ARG A 118 -8.09 -5.29 11.87
C ARG A 118 -7.06 -4.21 12.14
N LEU A 119 -7.27 -3.02 11.59
CA LEU A 119 -6.40 -1.88 11.87
C LEU A 119 -6.71 -1.28 13.25
N PRO A 120 -5.68 -0.81 14.00
CA PRO A 120 -5.89 -0.10 15.25
C PRO A 120 -6.85 1.09 15.10
N GLY A 121 -7.85 1.16 15.97
CA GLY A 121 -8.86 2.24 15.95
C GLY A 121 -10.05 1.99 15.04
N LEU A 122 -10.06 0.92 14.23
CA LEU A 122 -11.26 0.49 13.51
C LEU A 122 -12.06 -0.53 14.33
N SER A 123 -13.38 -0.39 14.29
CA SER A 123 -14.33 -1.30 14.95
C SER A 123 -14.68 -2.53 14.11
N ARG A 124 -14.29 -2.55 12.84
CA ARG A 124 -14.57 -3.62 11.88
C ARG A 124 -13.32 -4.00 11.11
N ASP A 125 -13.31 -5.23 10.62
CA ASP A 125 -12.24 -5.71 9.74
C ASP A 125 -12.42 -5.14 8.34
N LEU A 126 -11.29 -4.79 7.72
CA LEU A 126 -11.24 -4.41 6.32
C LEU A 126 -10.96 -5.66 5.50
N LEU A 127 -11.92 -6.06 4.68
CA LEU A 127 -11.71 -7.11 3.69
C LEU A 127 -10.88 -6.55 2.55
N LEU A 128 -9.80 -7.23 2.19
CA LEU A 128 -9.01 -6.90 1.02
C LEU A 128 -9.70 -7.42 -0.24
N ASP A 129 -9.65 -6.63 -1.29
CA ASP A 129 -10.10 -7.05 -2.61
C ASP A 129 -9.17 -8.11 -3.19
N GLY A 130 -9.74 -9.07 -3.91
CA GLY A 130 -9.01 -10.17 -4.55
C GLY A 130 -9.00 -11.47 -3.75
N CYS A 131 -8.52 -12.53 -4.40
CA CYS A 131 -8.23 -13.81 -3.77
C CYS A 131 -6.75 -14.09 -3.87
N ILE A 132 -6.23 -14.83 -2.91
CA ILE A 132 -4.85 -15.32 -2.94
C ILE A 132 -4.84 -16.84 -2.92
N SER A 133 -3.82 -17.45 -3.50
CA SER A 133 -3.51 -18.86 -3.32
C SER A 133 -2.43 -19.00 -2.25
N ALA A 134 -2.52 -20.05 -1.45
CA ALA A 134 -1.51 -20.34 -0.44
C ALA A 134 -0.67 -21.56 -0.82
N THR A 135 0.61 -21.54 -0.43
CA THR A 135 1.49 -22.71 -0.45
C THR A 135 2.41 -22.61 0.76
N ASP A 136 2.33 -23.57 1.69
CA ASP A 136 3.20 -23.65 2.88
C ASP A 136 3.35 -22.32 3.65
N ARG A 137 2.23 -21.62 3.89
CA ARG A 137 2.13 -20.29 4.56
C ARG A 137 2.76 -19.12 3.80
N SER A 138 3.06 -19.32 2.53
CA SER A 138 3.44 -18.27 1.59
C SER A 138 2.24 -18.00 0.68
N PHE A 139 2.00 -16.73 0.37
CA PHE A 139 0.82 -16.34 -0.39
C PHE A 139 1.22 -15.79 -1.76
N HIS A 140 0.42 -16.14 -2.76
CA HIS A 140 0.54 -15.64 -4.12
C HIS A 140 -0.76 -14.93 -4.49
N PRO A 141 -0.73 -13.70 -5.02
CA PRO A 141 -1.94 -13.08 -5.52
C PRO A 141 -2.49 -13.92 -6.68
N THR A 142 -3.73 -14.39 -6.59
CA THR A 142 -4.37 -14.98 -7.76
C THR A 142 -4.70 -13.82 -8.70
N GLU A 143 -4.34 -13.96 -9.98
CA GLU A 143 -4.48 -12.96 -11.04
C GLU A 143 -5.58 -11.94 -10.76
N GLN A 144 -5.14 -10.72 -10.44
CA GLN A 144 -6.05 -9.62 -10.16
C GLN A 144 -6.61 -9.20 -11.52
N GLN A 145 -7.88 -9.51 -11.78
CA GLN A 145 -8.62 -8.88 -12.86
C GLN A 145 -8.45 -7.37 -12.66
N GLU A 146 -7.87 -6.66 -13.63
CA GLU A 146 -7.62 -5.23 -13.62
C GLU A 146 -8.93 -4.47 -13.42
N THR A 147 -9.42 -4.41 -12.19
CA THR A 147 -10.50 -3.53 -11.79
C THR A 147 -9.86 -2.45 -10.95
N LEU A 148 -9.25 -1.51 -11.68
CA LEU A 148 -8.99 -0.18 -11.18
C LEU A 148 -10.28 0.37 -10.55
N THR A 149 -10.09 1.07 -9.43
CA THR A 149 -11.09 1.94 -8.77
C THR A 149 -12.04 1.23 -7.81
N THR A 150 -11.59 0.98 -6.58
CA THR A 150 -12.50 1.09 -5.43
C THR A 150 -12.88 2.57 -5.33
N SER A 151 -13.98 2.96 -5.97
CA SER A 151 -14.64 4.22 -5.74
C SER A 151 -15.04 4.26 -4.26
N ILE A 152 -14.40 5.15 -3.51
CA ILE A 152 -14.80 5.43 -2.13
C ILE A 152 -16.12 6.19 -2.22
N GLY A 153 -17.24 5.47 -2.10
CA GLY A 153 -18.47 6.07 -1.59
C GLY A 153 -18.23 6.43 -0.13
N LEU A 154 -17.73 7.64 0.12
CA LEU A 154 -17.79 8.22 1.46
C LEU A 154 -19.28 8.37 1.79
N ASP A 155 -19.71 7.66 2.83
CA ASP A 155 -21.02 7.85 3.45
C ASP A 155 -21.18 9.35 3.79
N GLU A 156 -22.15 10.02 3.16
CA GLU A 156 -22.36 11.47 3.22
C GLU A 156 -22.87 11.99 4.58
N ASN A 157 -22.77 11.21 5.66
CA ASN A 157 -23.26 11.59 6.98
C ASN A 157 -22.19 12.11 7.96
N LEU A 158 -21.07 12.62 7.46
CA LEU A 158 -20.15 13.39 8.31
C LEU A 158 -20.58 14.87 8.34
N PRO A 159 -20.92 15.44 9.50
CA PRO A 159 -21.33 16.84 9.61
C PRO A 159 -20.22 17.75 9.09
N GLY A 160 -20.57 18.52 8.07
CA GLY A 160 -19.65 19.25 7.22
C GLY A 160 -18.86 20.32 7.98
N HIS A 161 -17.63 20.00 8.35
CA HIS A 161 -16.54 20.97 8.41
C HIS A 161 -15.21 20.30 8.04
N SER A 162 -14.73 20.68 6.85
CA SER A 162 -13.32 20.72 6.45
C SER A 162 -12.52 19.40 6.43
N MET A 163 -12.47 18.78 5.25
CA MET A 163 -11.28 18.02 4.81
C MET A 163 -11.00 18.32 3.34
N ARG A 164 -10.26 19.41 3.10
CA ARG A 164 -9.26 19.43 2.03
C ARG A 164 -8.01 18.77 2.62
N CYS A 165 -7.32 17.93 1.84
CA CYS A 165 -6.13 17.14 2.18
C CYS A 165 -6.40 15.70 2.63
N ALA A 166 -6.56 14.80 1.66
CA ALA A 166 -6.14 13.40 1.78
C ALA A 166 -5.97 12.78 0.38
N LEU A 167 -5.04 13.32 -0.42
CA LEU A 167 -4.35 12.50 -1.41
C LEU A 167 -3.16 11.86 -0.67
N PRO A 168 -2.96 10.54 -0.70
CA PRO A 168 -1.77 9.95 -0.12
C PRO A 168 -0.55 10.46 -0.91
N ALA A 169 0.39 11.07 -0.20
CA ALA A 169 1.64 11.65 -0.72
C ALA A 169 2.58 10.63 -1.39
N PHE A 170 2.18 9.37 -1.55
CA PHE A 170 2.99 8.32 -2.16
C PHE A 170 3.02 8.35 -3.70
N ALA A 171 2.09 9.05 -4.36
CA ALA A 171 2.04 9.14 -5.82
C ALA A 171 2.82 10.33 -6.44
N LEU A 172 3.31 11.28 -5.63
CA LEU A 172 3.91 12.54 -6.12
C LEU A 172 5.43 12.63 -5.98
N ALA A 173 6.08 11.66 -5.34
CA ALA A 173 7.55 11.65 -5.20
C ALA A 173 8.29 11.08 -6.42
N ALA A 174 7.59 10.48 -7.40
CA ALA A 174 8.21 9.82 -8.56
C ALA A 174 8.30 10.70 -9.84
N LEU A 175 7.78 11.92 -9.82
CA LEU A 175 7.88 12.85 -10.95
C LEU A 175 8.65 14.09 -10.51
N GLY A 176 9.97 14.03 -10.65
CA GLY A 176 10.89 15.14 -10.41
C GLY A 176 10.69 16.28 -11.40
N VAL A 177 9.60 17.06 -11.25
CA VAL A 177 9.43 18.33 -11.92
C VAL A 177 9.92 19.43 -10.99
N ALA A 178 11.12 19.90 -11.26
CA ALA A 178 11.72 21.07 -10.62
C ALA A 178 10.87 22.31 -10.95
N ALA A 179 10.14 22.83 -9.97
CA ALA A 179 9.52 24.15 -10.06
C ALA A 179 10.57 25.22 -9.72
N SER A 180 10.94 25.99 -10.75
CA SER A 180 11.81 27.17 -10.69
C SER A 180 11.25 28.27 -9.76
N PRO A 181 12.08 29.03 -9.02
CA PRO A 181 11.59 30.07 -8.13
C PRO A 181 11.60 31.45 -8.80
N ALA A 182 10.47 32.18 -8.77
CA ALA A 182 10.36 33.65 -8.69
C ALA A 182 8.90 34.12 -8.88
N PRO A 183 8.53 35.37 -8.53
CA PRO A 183 9.08 36.26 -7.51
C PRO A 183 8.01 36.75 -6.51
N SER A 184 8.48 37.39 -5.45
CA SER A 184 7.74 38.13 -4.44
C SER A 184 6.94 39.30 -5.03
N ILE A 185 5.63 39.31 -4.77
CA ILE A 185 4.78 40.49 -4.97
C ILE A 185 4.08 40.82 -3.65
N SER A 186 4.47 41.98 -3.13
CA SER A 186 3.80 42.78 -2.12
C SER A 186 2.45 43.27 -2.66
N ALA A 187 1.38 43.22 -1.84
CA ALA A 187 0.54 44.38 -1.52
C ALA A 187 -0.84 44.01 -0.93
N ARG A 188 -1.16 44.74 0.15
CA ARG A 188 -2.46 45.34 0.52
C ARG A 188 -3.59 44.47 1.09
N SER A 189 -3.86 44.75 2.36
CA SER A 189 -5.18 44.77 3.02
C SER A 189 -6.19 45.65 2.28
N PRO A 190 -7.50 45.35 2.41
CA PRO A 190 -8.33 46.25 3.22
C PRO A 190 -9.39 45.55 4.11
N HIS A 191 -9.79 46.30 5.14
CA HIS A 191 -11.05 46.26 5.92
C HIS A 191 -12.25 45.74 5.11
N GLY A 192 -13.27 45.04 5.62
CA GLY A 192 -13.91 44.97 6.94
C GLY A 192 -15.43 44.86 6.69
N TYR A 193 -16.22 44.20 7.55
CA TYR A 193 -17.60 44.54 7.96
C TYR A 193 -18.37 43.35 8.56
N LEU A 194 -18.95 43.61 9.75
CA LEU A 194 -20.21 43.14 10.39
C LEU A 194 -20.53 41.63 10.48
N SER A 195 -20.65 41.07 11.70
CA SER A 195 -21.85 41.05 12.57
C SER A 195 -23.02 40.28 11.94
N THR A 196 -23.43 39.13 12.48
CA THR A 196 -24.47 39.09 13.52
C THR A 196 -24.46 37.78 14.33
N LYS A 197 -24.82 37.92 15.60
CA LYS A 197 -25.11 36.85 16.57
C LYS A 197 -26.37 36.06 16.19
N LYS A 198 -26.40 34.76 16.50
CA LYS A 198 -27.57 34.09 17.10
C LYS A 198 -27.17 32.75 17.75
N PRO A 199 -27.59 32.45 18.99
CA PRO A 199 -27.38 31.17 19.66
C PRO A 199 -28.67 30.31 19.70
N LEU A 200 -28.53 29.10 20.29
CA LEU A 200 -29.55 28.09 20.66
C LEU A 200 -29.94 27.12 19.51
N ARG A 201 -30.08 25.80 19.71
CA ARG A 201 -30.56 25.02 20.88
C ARG A 201 -29.91 23.63 20.96
N ARG A 202 -29.79 23.16 22.21
CA ARG A 202 -29.73 21.73 22.59
C ARG A 202 -31.10 21.09 22.33
N CYS A 203 -31.12 19.88 21.78
CA CYS A 203 -32.20 18.91 22.02
C CYS A 203 -31.55 17.57 22.39
N ALA A 204 -31.75 17.17 23.65
CA ALA A 204 -31.60 15.81 24.12
C ALA A 204 -32.83 15.02 23.69
N GLY A 205 -32.63 13.79 23.21
CA GLY A 205 -33.70 12.86 22.84
C GLY A 205 -33.30 11.46 23.27
N VAL A 206 -33.60 11.15 24.53
CA VAL A 206 -33.66 9.80 25.09
C VAL A 206 -34.91 9.13 24.53
N CYS A 207 -34.80 7.92 23.97
CA CYS A 207 -35.94 7.02 23.80
C CYS A 207 -35.57 5.60 24.22
N THR A 208 -36.16 5.21 25.33
CA THR A 208 -36.22 3.89 25.95
C THR A 208 -37.24 2.97 25.26
N VAL A 209 -36.82 1.73 25.00
CA VAL A 209 -37.47 0.42 25.24
C VAL A 209 -39.01 0.29 25.16
N LYS A 210 -39.47 -0.70 24.39
CA LYS A 210 -40.55 -1.68 24.74
C LYS A 210 -40.32 -2.93 23.86
N ARG A 211 -39.90 -4.05 24.45
CA ARG A 211 -40.70 -5.22 24.87
C ARG A 211 -41.41 -5.89 23.71
#